data_AF-A0A651HAU8-F1
#
_entry.id   AF-A0A651HAU8-F1
#
_cell.length_a   1.000
_cell.length_b   1.000
_cell.length_c   1.000
_cell.angle_alpha   90.00
_cell.angle_beta   90.00
_cell.angle_gamma   90.00
#
_symmetry.space_group_name_H-M   'P 1'
#
loop_
_entity.id
_entity.type
_entity.pdbx_description
1 polymer ?
#
loop_
_entity_poly.entity_id
_entity_poly.type
_entity_poly.pdbx_seq_one_letter_code
_entity_poly.pdbx_strand_id
1 'polypeptide(L)'
;MDEPWIIFLEEFRDRAETLPEQQPVDQEELAEALQETHEATLDRFQHQLDLRLGDARRLARGFSKVAESWVRKDGLADWSELEEQLELFQTEWDAEMGTSPT
;
A
#
# COMPACT_ATOMS: atom_id res chain seq x y z
N MET A 1 -17.31 2.84 -3.48
CA MET A 1 -16.03 2.61 -4.15
C MET A 1 -15.01 2.79 -3.05
N ASP A 2 -14.27 1.75 -2.73
CA ASP A 2 -13.31 1.79 -1.63
C ASP A 2 -12.14 2.69 -2.02
N GLU A 3 -11.57 3.40 -1.05
CA GLU A 3 -10.45 4.30 -1.32
C GLU A 3 -9.19 3.47 -1.67
N PRO A 4 -8.32 3.97 -2.57
CA PRO A 4 -7.12 3.25 -2.98
C PRO A 4 -6.26 2.72 -1.82
N TRP A 5 -6.14 3.48 -0.73
CA TRP A 5 -5.38 3.08 0.46
C TRP A 5 -6.02 1.90 1.20
N ILE A 6 -7.37 1.83 1.25
CA ILE A 6 -8.13 0.72 1.84
C ILE A 6 -7.87 -0.56 1.04
N ILE A 7 -7.97 -0.48 -0.29
CA ILE A 7 -7.72 -1.61 -1.18
C ILE A 7 -6.31 -2.17 -0.95
N PHE A 8 -5.30 -1.29 -0.93
CA PHE A 8 -3.92 -1.73 -0.69
C PHE A 8 -3.77 -2.41 0.68
N LEU A 9 -4.35 -1.82 1.72
CA LEU A 9 -4.28 -2.36 3.08
C LEU A 9 -4.92 -3.74 3.20
N GLU A 10 -6.09 -3.95 2.59
CA GLU A 10 -6.75 -5.26 2.54
C GLU A 10 -5.82 -6.30 1.89
N GLU A 11 -5.29 -6.00 0.70
CA GLU A 11 -4.40 -6.92 -0.01
C GLU A 11 -3.11 -7.19 0.78
N PHE A 12 -2.60 -6.19 1.50
CA PHE A 12 -1.38 -6.33 2.29
C PHE A 12 -1.62 -7.16 3.54
N ARG A 13 -2.74 -6.95 4.24
CA ARG A 13 -3.11 -7.75 5.42
C ARG A 13 -3.20 -9.22 5.05
N ASP A 14 -3.96 -9.55 4.01
CA ASP A 14 -4.16 -10.94 3.56
C ASP A 14 -2.83 -11.67 3.29
N ARG A 15 -1.82 -10.97 2.78
CA ARG A 15 -0.49 -11.53 2.48
C ARG A 15 0.48 -11.46 3.65
N ALA A 16 0.31 -10.48 4.53
CA ALA A 16 1.12 -10.35 5.72
C ALA A 16 0.71 -11.35 6.81
N GLU A 17 -0.47 -11.97 6.75
CA GLU A 17 -0.87 -13.05 7.66
C GLU A 17 0.11 -14.24 7.64
N THR A 18 0.81 -14.46 6.52
CA THR A 18 1.81 -15.53 6.40
C THR A 18 3.19 -15.15 6.91
N LEU A 19 3.42 -13.86 7.19
CA LEU A 19 4.70 -13.37 7.69
C LEU A 19 4.82 -13.64 9.21
N PRO A 20 6.01 -13.99 9.70
CA PRO A 20 6.21 -14.19 11.13
C PRO A 20 5.99 -12.86 11.89
N GLU A 21 5.12 -12.89 12.91
CA GLU A 21 4.86 -11.74 13.80
C GLU A 21 6.10 -11.36 14.66
N GLN A 22 7.15 -12.18 14.66
CA GLN A 22 8.37 -11.97 15.43
C GLN A 22 9.36 -11.10 14.66
N GLN A 23 9.78 -9.98 15.26
CA GLN A 23 10.86 -9.18 14.69
C GLN A 23 12.23 -9.87 14.83
N PRO A 24 13.13 -9.73 13.85
CA PRO A 24 12.93 -9.03 12.56
C PRO A 24 12.18 -9.90 11.54
N VAL A 25 11.23 -9.30 10.82
CA VAL A 25 10.62 -9.92 9.62
C VAL A 25 11.71 -10.14 8.57
N ASP A 26 11.71 -11.31 7.93
CA ASP A 26 12.66 -11.60 6.86
C ASP A 26 12.44 -10.65 5.67
N GLN A 27 13.53 -10.10 5.13
CA GLN A 27 13.45 -9.09 4.07
C GLN A 27 13.03 -9.67 2.72
N GLU A 28 13.36 -10.93 2.44
CA GLU A 28 12.93 -11.60 1.21
C GLU A 28 11.44 -11.92 1.29
N GLU A 29 10.97 -12.44 2.43
CA GLU A 29 9.54 -12.72 2.65
C GLU A 29 8.70 -11.42 2.60
N LEU A 30 9.17 -10.33 3.22
CA LEU A 30 8.50 -9.03 3.15
C LEU A 30 8.46 -8.49 1.72
N ALA A 31 9.57 -8.61 0.97
CA ALA A 31 9.62 -8.14 -0.41
C ALA A 31 8.66 -8.92 -1.31
N GLU A 32 8.55 -10.24 -1.13
CA GLU A 32 7.59 -11.10 -1.82
C GLU A 32 6.15 -10.70 -1.49
N ALA A 33 5.80 -10.57 -0.20
CA ALA A 33 4.47 -10.16 0.23
C ALA A 33 4.09 -8.77 -0.32
N LEU A 34 5.02 -7.80 -0.32
CA LEU A 34 4.78 -6.47 -0.89
C LEU A 34 4.65 -6.50 -2.41
N GLN A 35 5.39 -7.37 -3.11
CA GLN A 35 5.26 -7.52 -4.56
C GLN A 35 3.90 -8.11 -4.92
N GLU A 36 3.48 -9.18 -4.26
CA GLU A 36 2.17 -9.79 -4.50
C GLU A 36 1.03 -8.81 -4.18
N THR A 37 1.16 -8.07 -3.07
CA THR A 37 0.23 -7.00 -2.70
C THR A 37 0.15 -5.93 -3.78
N HIS A 38 1.29 -5.51 -4.31
CA HIS A 38 1.37 -4.50 -5.37
C HIS A 38 0.66 -4.97 -6.63
N GLU A 39 0.89 -6.21 -7.06
CA GLU A 39 0.25 -6.79 -8.25
C GLU A 39 -1.28 -6.90 -8.09
N ALA A 40 -1.76 -7.35 -6.93
CA ALA A 40 -3.20 -7.46 -6.66
C ALA A 40 -3.88 -6.10 -6.51
N THR A 41 -3.22 -5.15 -5.85
CA THR A 41 -3.69 -3.76 -5.75
C THR A 41 -3.80 -3.13 -7.14
N LEU A 42 -2.81 -3.35 -8.01
CA LEU A 42 -2.83 -2.85 -9.38
C LEU A 42 -3.98 -3.40 -10.22
N ASP A 43 -4.30 -4.68 -10.04
CA ASP A 43 -5.45 -5.32 -10.67
C ASP A 43 -6.75 -4.65 -10.21
N ARG A 44 -6.95 -4.51 -8.90
CA ARG A 44 -8.13 -3.84 -8.33
C ARG A 44 -8.24 -2.37 -8.73
N PHE A 45 -7.13 -1.63 -8.81
CA PHE A 45 -7.15 -0.23 -9.26
C PHE A 45 -7.63 -0.08 -10.70
N GLN A 46 -7.23 -0.99 -11.58
CA GLN A 46 -7.65 -0.96 -12.98
C GLN A 46 -9.11 -1.39 -13.14
N HIS A 47 -9.56 -2.38 -12.36
CA HIS A 47 -10.90 -2.94 -12.50
C HIS A 47 -11.99 -2.23 -11.69
N GLN A 48 -11.64 -1.67 -10.53
CA GLN A 48 -12.61 -1.06 -9.60
C GLN A 48 -12.57 0.47 -9.63
N LEU A 49 -11.39 1.09 -9.81
CA LEU A 49 -11.22 2.54 -9.72
C LEU A 49 -11.03 3.24 -11.08
N ASP A 50 -10.89 2.47 -12.16
CA ASP A 50 -10.62 2.97 -13.52
C ASP A 50 -9.42 3.95 -13.58
N LEU A 51 -8.42 3.72 -12.72
CA LEU A 51 -7.21 4.53 -12.70
C LEU A 51 -6.38 4.25 -13.95
N ARG A 52 -5.77 5.30 -14.53
CA ARG A 52 -4.78 5.13 -15.59
C ARG A 52 -3.65 4.25 -15.06
N LEU A 53 -3.21 3.27 -15.87
CA LEU A 53 -2.17 2.32 -15.49
C LEU A 53 -0.89 3.00 -14.94
N GLY A 54 -0.51 4.15 -15.50
CA GLY A 54 0.63 4.93 -15.00
C GLY A 54 0.44 5.48 -13.59
N ASP A 55 -0.76 5.97 -13.29
CA ASP A 55 -1.12 6.55 -11.99
C ASP A 55 -1.32 5.44 -10.95
N ALA A 56 -2.03 4.37 -11.32
CA ALA A 56 -2.19 3.17 -10.50
C ALA A 56 -0.83 2.59 -10.05
N ARG A 57 0.14 2.48 -10.97
CA ARG A 57 1.51 2.01 -10.66
C ARG A 57 2.26 2.93 -9.73
N ARG A 58 2.14 4.25 -9.90
CA ARG A 58 2.80 5.22 -9.02
C ARG A 58 2.21 5.18 -7.62
N LEU A 59 0.88 5.16 -7.53
CA LEU A 59 0.15 5.12 -6.27
C LEU A 59 0.42 3.82 -5.50
N ALA A 60 0.25 2.66 -6.14
CA ALA A 60 0.54 1.36 -5.54
C ALA A 60 2.00 1.24 -5.08
N ARG A 61 2.96 1.78 -5.85
CA ARG A 61 4.38 1.80 -5.45
C ARG A 61 4.63 2.72 -4.25
N GLY A 62 3.88 3.82 -4.15
CA GLY A 62 3.90 4.71 -3.00
C GLY A 62 3.48 3.97 -1.73
N PHE A 63 2.32 3.31 -1.79
CA PHE A 63 1.83 2.48 -0.69
C PHE A 63 2.80 1.37 -0.29
N SER A 64 3.38 0.64 -1.25
CA SER A 64 4.38 -0.40 -0.93
C SER A 64 5.58 0.16 -0.15
N LYS A 65 6.03 1.38 -0.43
CA LYS A 65 7.14 2.02 0.31
C LYS A 65 6.73 2.45 1.72
N VAL A 66 5.50 2.95 1.88
CA VAL A 66 4.95 3.31 3.20
C VAL A 66 4.88 2.04 4.06
N ALA A 67 4.30 0.96 3.53
CA ALA A 67 4.22 -0.32 4.21
C ALA A 67 5.61 -0.90 4.55
N GLU A 68 6.55 -0.90 3.59
CA GLU A 68 7.91 -1.36 3.84
C GLU A 68 8.58 -0.56 4.98
N SER A 69 8.42 0.76 4.97
CA SER A 69 8.98 1.64 6.01
C SER A 69 8.36 1.37 7.38
N TRP A 70 7.05 1.15 7.44
CA TRP A 70 6.33 0.80 8.66
C TRP A 70 6.80 -0.54 9.23
N VAL A 71 6.83 -1.61 8.42
CA VAL A 71 7.30 -2.94 8.88
C VAL A 71 8.75 -2.87 9.40
N ARG A 72 9.62 -2.09 8.75
CA ARG A 72 11.01 -1.92 9.20
C ARG A 72 11.13 -1.19 10.54
N LYS A 73 10.20 -0.29 10.86
CA LYS A 73 10.22 0.53 12.08
C LYS A 73 9.60 -0.21 13.26
N ASP A 74 8.43 -0.81 13.06
CA ASP A 74 7.59 -1.33 14.14
C ASP A 74 7.20 -2.81 13.97
N GLY A 75 7.62 -3.46 12.89
CA GLY A 75 7.16 -4.81 12.53
C GLY A 75 5.67 -4.83 12.16
N LEU A 76 5.03 -6.00 12.26
CA LEU A 76 3.60 -6.19 11.97
C LEU A 76 2.72 -5.96 13.22
N ALA A 77 3.01 -4.92 14.01
CA ALA A 77 2.44 -4.76 15.35
C ALA A 77 1.21 -3.85 15.43
N ASP A 78 1.22 -2.69 14.76
CA ASP A 78 0.12 -1.72 14.80
C ASP A 78 -0.35 -1.35 13.39
N TRP A 79 -1.35 -2.08 12.91
CA TRP A 79 -1.97 -1.83 11.62
C TRP A 79 -2.68 -0.47 11.55
N SER A 80 -3.10 0.10 12.68
CA SER A 80 -3.75 1.41 12.73
C SER A 80 -2.77 2.51 12.36
N GLU A 81 -1.50 2.39 12.78
CA GLU A 81 -0.44 3.31 12.34
C GLU A 81 -0.24 3.24 10.82
N LEU A 82 -0.30 2.03 10.23
CA LEU A 82 -0.22 1.87 8.78
C LEU A 82 -1.43 2.50 8.07
N GLU A 83 -2.64 2.29 8.59
CA GLU A 83 -3.88 2.91 8.09
C GLU A 83 -3.72 4.44 7.97
N GLU A 84 -3.32 5.10 9.07
CA GLU A 84 -3.10 6.55 9.10
C GLU A 84 -2.02 7.00 8.10
N GLN A 85 -0.92 6.27 7.99
CA GLN A 85 0.16 6.63 7.05
C GLN A 85 -0.25 6.48 5.58
N LEU A 86 -1.02 5.44 5.25
CA LEU A 86 -1.52 5.23 3.89
C LEU A 86 -2.57 6.28 3.52
N GLU A 87 -3.50 6.60 4.42
CA GLU A 87 -4.51 7.64 4.22
C GLU A 87 -3.85 9.02 4.03
N LEU A 88 -2.87 9.36 4.87
CA LEU A 88 -2.11 10.60 4.74
C LEU A 88 -1.39 10.67 3.39
N PHE A 89 -0.69 9.60 2.99
CA PHE A 89 -0.01 9.54 1.70
C PHE A 89 -0.98 9.71 0.54
N GLN A 90 -2.15 9.07 0.57
CA GLN A 90 -3.15 9.24 -0.48
C GLN A 90 -3.68 10.67 -0.51
N THR A 91 -3.96 11.27 0.64
CA THR A 91 -4.43 12.66 0.74
C THR A 91 -3.43 13.63 0.10
N GLU A 92 -2.13 13.44 0.37
CA GLU A 92 -1.06 14.22 -0.26
C GLU A 92 -0.99 13.99 -1.77
N TRP A 93 -1.09 12.74 -2.22
CA TRP A 93 -1.11 12.38 -3.64
C TRP A 93 -2.31 13.00 -4.37
N ASP A 94 -3.50 12.93 -3.79
CA ASP A 94 -4.73 13.52 -4.32
C ASP A 94 -4.60 15.05 -4.41
N ALA A 95 -3.95 15.68 -3.44
CA ALA A 95 -3.64 17.10 -3.49
C ALA A 95 -2.64 17.42 -4.62
N GLU A 96 -1.58 16.64 -4.82
CA GLU A 96 -0.62 16.83 -5.91
C GLU A 96 -1.24 16.63 -7.30
N MET A 97 -2.12 15.63 -7.44
CA MET A 97 -2.78 15.31 -8.71
C MET A 97 -3.97 16.24 -9.01
N GLY A 98 -4.67 16.71 -7.97
CA GLY A 98 -5.77 17.67 -8.05
C GLY A 98 -5.32 19.12 -8.19
N THR A 99 -4.09 19.46 -7.83
CA THR A 99 -3.49 20.81 -7.98
C THR A 99 -2.78 21.01 -9.33
N SER A 100 -3.30 20.42 -10.41
CA SER A 100 -3.07 20.97 -11.75
C SER A 100 -4.11 22.05 -12.06
N PRO A 101 -3.87 23.35 -11.74
CA PRO A 101 -4.62 24.40 -12.40
C PRO A 101 -4.21 24.38 -13.88
N THR A 102 -5.14 23.99 -14.74
CA THR A 102 -5.18 24.54 -16.10
C THR A 102 -5.34 26.05 -16.05
#